data_AF-H2YBH2-F1
#
_entry.id   AF-H2YBH2-F1
#
_cell.length_a   1.000
_cell.length_b   1.000
_cell.length_c   1.000
_cell.angle_alpha   90.00
_cell.angle_beta   90.00
_cell.angle_gamma   90.00
#
_symmetry.space_group_name_H-M   'P 1'
#
loop_
_entity.id
_entity.type
_entity.pdbx_description
1 polymer ?
#
loop_
_entity_poly.entity_id
_entity_poly.type
_entity_poly.pdbx_seq_one_letter_code
_entity_poly.pdbx_strand_id
1 'polypeptide(L)'
;MFEIITCFYMFEIITWFYKFEIISCFYTFEIISCFYKFEIISFFYKFEIISCFYKFEIISCFYKFEIISCFYMFEINSCFYMFEIISCFYMFEIISCFYMFEIISCFYMFEIISCFYMFEN
;
A
#
# COMPACT_ATOMS: atom_id res chain seq x y z
N MET A 1 -6.62 -17.87 -7.91
CA MET A 1 -5.55 -16.97 -8.39
C MET A 1 -6.25 -16.02 -9.34
N PHE A 2 -6.35 -14.76 -8.96
CA PHE A 2 -6.88 -13.70 -9.83
C PHE A 2 -5.67 -12.94 -10.35
N GLU A 3 -5.52 -12.93 -11.66
CA GLU A 3 -4.51 -12.17 -12.38
C GLU A 3 -5.27 -11.26 -13.34
N ILE A 4 -5.09 -9.95 -13.18
CA ILE A 4 -5.89 -8.94 -13.88
C ILE A 4 -4.93 -7.92 -14.48
N ILE A 5 -5.05 -7.70 -15.80
CA ILE A 5 -4.29 -6.70 -16.55
C ILE A 5 -5.27 -5.80 -17.30
N THR A 6 -5.51 -4.59 -16.78
CA THR A 6 -6.49 -3.63 -17.33
C THR A 6 -6.26 -2.23 -16.77
N CYS A 7 -6.89 -1.21 -17.34
CA CYS A 7 -7.01 0.11 -16.70
C CYS A 7 -8.42 0.26 -16.13
N PHE A 8 -8.52 0.76 -14.90
CA PHE A 8 -9.81 0.98 -14.24
C PHE A 8 -9.97 2.43 -13.82
N TYR A 9 -11.19 2.93 -13.96
CA TYR A 9 -11.56 4.24 -13.46
C TYR A 9 -11.88 4.18 -11.96
N MET A 10 -12.76 3.26 -11.56
CA MET A 10 -13.03 2.94 -10.16
C MET A 10 -12.90 1.43 -10.00
N PHE A 11 -12.30 0.98 -8.89
CA PHE A 11 -12.22 -0.43 -8.57
C PHE A 11 -12.29 -0.64 -7.05
N GLU A 12 -13.26 -1.45 -6.64
CA GLU A 12 -13.54 -1.72 -5.24
C GLU A 12 -13.58 -3.23 -4.99
N ILE A 13 -12.92 -3.69 -3.94
CA ILE A 13 -12.96 -5.10 -3.52
C ILE A 13 -13.39 -5.21 -2.06
N ILE A 14 -14.36 -6.10 -1.82
CA ILE A 14 -14.80 -6.51 -0.48
C ILE A 14 -14.85 -8.04 -0.41
N THR A 15 -13.75 -8.69 -0.03
CA THR A 15 -13.63 -10.16 -0.09
C THR A 15 -12.58 -10.73 0.88
N TRP A 16 -12.35 -12.04 0.80
CA TRP A 16 -11.19 -12.72 1.39
C TRP A 16 -10.46 -13.51 0.29
N PHE A 17 -9.15 -13.34 0.16
CA PHE A 17 -8.35 -14.04 -0.85
C PHE A 17 -7.07 -14.62 -0.27
N TYR A 18 -6.69 -15.78 -0.80
CA TYR A 18 -5.42 -16.41 -0.42
C TYR A 18 -4.23 -15.75 -1.14
N LYS A 19 -4.34 -15.53 -2.45
CA LYS A 19 -3.30 -14.88 -3.26
C LYS A 19 -3.94 -13.98 -4.29
N PHE A 20 -3.44 -12.76 -4.39
CA PHE A 20 -3.93 -11.75 -5.30
C PHE A 20 -2.79 -10.95 -5.90
N GLU A 21 -2.79 -10.85 -7.23
CA GLU A 21 -1.74 -10.20 -8.03
C GLU A 21 -2.41 -9.33 -9.09
N ILE A 22 -1.99 -8.07 -9.18
CA ILE A 22 -2.50 -7.13 -10.19
C ILE A 22 -1.36 -6.35 -10.86
N ILE A 23 -1.52 -6.15 -12.17
CA ILE A 23 -0.71 -5.23 -12.97
C ILE A 23 -1.64 -4.29 -13.74
N SER A 24 -1.70 -3.00 -13.39
CA SER A 24 -2.73 -2.09 -13.94
C SER A 24 -2.46 -0.60 -13.67
N CYS A 25 -3.36 0.25 -14.17
CA CYS A 25 -3.48 1.64 -13.72
C CYS A 25 -4.87 1.87 -13.13
N PHE A 26 -4.94 2.59 -12.02
CA PHE A 26 -6.19 2.92 -11.34
C PHE A 26 -6.28 4.42 -11.08
N TYR A 27 -7.46 4.98 -11.34
CA TYR A 27 -7.73 6.35 -10.89
C TYR A 27 -8.15 6.34 -9.41
N THR A 28 -9.10 5.50 -9.03
CA THR A 28 -9.38 5.19 -7.63
C THR A 28 -9.36 3.68 -7.40
N PHE A 29 -8.84 3.29 -6.26
CA PHE A 29 -8.81 1.91 -5.83
C PHE A 29 -9.01 1.82 -4.33
N GLU A 30 -10.02 1.07 -3.93
CA GLU A 30 -10.38 0.91 -2.53
C GLU A 30 -10.53 -0.57 -2.20
N ILE A 31 -9.90 -0.99 -1.10
CA ILE A 31 -9.98 -2.38 -0.63
C ILE A 31 -10.43 -2.41 0.82
N ILE A 32 -11.40 -3.28 1.10
CA ILE A 32 -11.80 -3.67 2.46
C ILE A 32 -11.83 -5.19 2.56
N SER A 33 -10.77 -5.80 3.10
CA SER A 33 -10.61 -7.27 3.03
C SER A 33 -9.54 -7.82 3.97
N CYS A 34 -9.36 -9.15 3.96
CA CYS A 34 -8.11 -9.76 4.44
C CYS A 34 -7.47 -10.62 3.36
N PHE A 35 -6.14 -10.58 3.30
CA PHE A 35 -5.36 -11.38 2.37
C PHE A 35 -4.22 -12.10 3.07
N TYR A 36 -3.89 -13.28 2.56
CA TYR A 36 -2.65 -13.95 2.96
C TYR A 36 -1.45 -13.40 2.19
N LYS A 37 -1.54 -13.30 0.86
CA LYS A 37 -0.51 -12.68 0.02
C LYS A 37 -1.13 -11.71 -0.97
N PHE A 38 -0.61 -10.49 -1.01
CA PHE A 38 -1.04 -9.44 -1.92
C PHE A 38 0.17 -8.74 -2.53
N GLU A 39 0.18 -8.68 -3.85
CA GLU A 39 1.24 -8.05 -4.62
C GLU A 39 0.62 -7.19 -5.71
N ILE A 40 1.07 -5.94 -5.81
CA ILE A 40 0.61 -5.01 -6.84
C ILE A 40 1.77 -4.30 -7.50
N ILE A 41 1.70 -4.21 -8.83
CA ILE A 41 2.57 -3.36 -9.65
C ILE A 41 1.70 -2.42 -10.48
N SER A 42 1.70 -1.12 -10.18
CA SER A 42 0.72 -0.21 -10.82
C SER A 42 1.00 1.28 -10.65
N PHE A 43 0.15 2.11 -11.27
CA PHE A 43 0.04 3.55 -10.99
C PHE A 43 -1.33 3.86 -10.41
N PHE A 44 -1.35 4.62 -9.31
CA PHE A 44 -2.58 5.01 -8.64
C PHE A 44 -2.67 6.53 -8.47
N TYR A 45 -3.85 7.08 -8.76
CA TYR A 45 -4.14 8.45 -8.37
C TYR A 45 -4.64 8.51 -6.91
N LYS A 46 -5.60 7.69 -6.53
CA LYS A 46 -6.06 7.52 -5.15
C LYS A 46 -6.08 6.03 -4.80
N PHE A 47 -5.44 5.68 -3.69
CA PHE A 47 -5.43 4.33 -3.16
C PHE A 47 -5.74 4.34 -1.68
N GLU A 48 -6.77 3.59 -1.30
CA GLU A 48 -7.18 3.42 0.08
C GLU A 48 -7.30 1.94 0.43
N ILE A 49 -6.75 1.57 1.58
CA ILE A 49 -6.84 0.20 2.08
C ILE A 49 -7.25 0.20 3.54
N ILE A 50 -8.25 -0.64 3.85
CA ILE A 50 -8.65 -0.99 5.22
C ILE A 50 -8.66 -2.51 5.36
N SER A 51 -7.67 -3.11 6.03
CA SER A 51 -7.48 -4.57 5.92
C SER A 51 -6.53 -5.21 6.92
N CYS A 52 -6.45 -6.55 6.88
CA CYS A 52 -5.38 -7.32 7.49
C CYS A 52 -4.63 -8.14 6.43
N PHE A 53 -3.30 -8.06 6.43
CA PHE A 53 -2.44 -8.77 5.50
C PHE A 53 -1.38 -9.58 6.23
N TYR A 54 -1.15 -10.81 5.77
CA TYR A 54 0.03 -11.55 6.22
C TYR A 54 1.28 -11.10 5.46
N LYS A 55 1.22 -11.03 4.13
CA LYS A 55 2.27 -10.47 3.30
C LYS A 55 1.71 -9.48 2.29
N PHE A 56 2.28 -8.29 2.27
CA PHE A 56 1.92 -7.21 1.37
C PHE A 56 3.16 -6.63 0.72
N GLU A 57 3.18 -6.61 -0.61
CA GLU A 57 4.23 -5.98 -1.39
C GLU A 57 3.62 -5.04 -2.44
N ILE A 58 4.16 -3.84 -2.56
CA ILE A 58 3.75 -2.89 -3.60
C ILE A 58 4.96 -2.28 -4.29
N ILE A 59 4.89 -2.22 -5.63
CA ILE A 59 5.80 -1.45 -6.48
C ILE A 59 4.98 -0.49 -7.35
N SER A 60 5.05 0.82 -7.10
CA SER A 60 4.14 1.76 -7.79
C SER A 60 4.51 3.24 -7.64
N CYS A 61 3.74 4.11 -8.29
CA CYS A 61 3.67 5.52 -7.91
C CYS A 61 2.25 5.89 -7.51
N PHE A 62 2.13 6.68 -6.44
CA PHE A 62 0.87 7.15 -5.88
C PHE A 62 0.82 8.66 -5.81
N TYR A 63 -0.32 9.22 -6.19
CA TYR A 63 -0.61 10.63 -5.87
C TYR A 63 -1.17 10.77 -4.44
N LYS A 64 -2.16 9.96 -4.06
CA LYS A 64 -2.63 9.82 -2.68
C LYS A 64 -2.67 8.36 -2.27
N PHE A 65 -2.10 8.07 -1.12
CA PHE A 65 -2.08 6.75 -0.53
C PHE A 65 -2.44 6.81 0.94
N GLU A 66 -3.47 6.07 1.32
CA GLU A 66 -3.94 5.99 2.69
C GLU A 66 -4.11 4.52 3.08
N ILE A 67 -3.55 4.13 4.22
CA ILE A 67 -3.66 2.77 4.74
C ILE A 67 -4.06 2.78 6.21
N ILE A 68 -5.06 1.96 6.53
CA ILE A 68 -5.44 1.60 7.90
C ILE A 68 -5.46 0.08 8.04
N SER A 69 -4.46 -0.52 8.69
CA SER A 69 -4.33 -1.98 8.64
C SER A 69 -3.39 -2.62 9.67
N CYS A 70 -3.43 -3.95 9.72
CA CYS A 70 -2.42 -4.77 10.39
C CYS A 70 -1.66 -5.60 9.36
N PHE A 71 -0.32 -5.57 9.42
CA PHE A 71 0.55 -6.34 8.56
C PHE A 71 1.54 -7.19 9.35
N TYR A 72 1.76 -8.43 8.91
CA TYR A 72 2.88 -9.22 9.41
C TYR A 72 4.18 -8.88 8.65
N MET A 73 4.16 -8.94 7.32
CA MET A 73 5.23 -8.41 6.47
C MET A 73 4.66 -7.33 5.54
N PHE A 74 5.33 -6.18 5.51
CA PHE A 74 5.02 -5.10 4.59
C PHE A 74 6.28 -4.56 3.92
N GLU A 75 6.26 -4.57 2.59
CA GLU A 75 7.35 -4.06 1.76
C GLU A 75 6.79 -3.10 0.72
N ILE A 76 7.35 -1.91 0.63
CA ILE A 76 6.97 -0.92 -0.39
C ILE A 76 8.20 -0.37 -1.09
N ASN A 77 8.12 -0.34 -2.42
CA ASN A 77 9.06 0.40 -3.27
C ASN A 77 8.30 1.37 -4.18
N SER A 78 8.29 2.66 -3.87
CA SER A 78 7.39 3.60 -4.58
C SER A 78 7.72 5.08 -4.45
N CYS A 79 7.05 5.89 -5.26
CA CYS A 79 7.03 7.35 -5.14
C CYS A 79 5.64 7.81 -4.69
N PHE A 80 5.57 8.61 -3.62
CA PHE A 80 4.34 9.16 -3.08
C PHE A 80 4.34 10.68 -3.11
N TYR A 81 3.21 11.26 -3.51
CA TYR A 81 2.96 12.68 -3.30
C TYR A 81 2.36 12.96 -1.91
N MET A 82 1.24 12.31 -1.57
CA MET A 82 0.70 12.26 -0.20
C MET A 82 0.68 10.80 0.28
N PHE A 83 1.16 10.59 1.50
CA PHE A 83 1.20 9.27 2.13
C PHE A 83 0.77 9.35 3.59
N GLU A 84 -0.26 8.59 3.94
CA GLU A 84 -0.77 8.50 5.31
C GLU A 84 -0.92 7.03 5.71
N ILE A 85 -0.37 6.67 6.87
CA ILE A 85 -0.48 5.31 7.40
C ILE A 85 -0.89 5.34 8.87
N ILE A 86 -1.89 4.52 9.21
CA ILE A 86 -2.25 4.15 10.57
C ILE A 86 -2.23 2.62 10.68
N SER A 87 -1.21 2.03 11.30
CA SER A 87 -1.06 0.57 11.25
C SER A 87 -0.16 -0.06 12.31
N CYS A 88 -0.31 -1.39 12.44
CA CYS A 88 0.61 -2.24 13.19
C CYS A 88 1.40 -3.12 12.23
N PHE A 89 2.72 -3.12 12.34
CA PHE A 89 3.63 -3.93 11.53
C PHE A 89 4.51 -4.81 12.40
N TYR A 90 4.67 -6.08 12.01
CA TYR A 90 5.71 -6.92 12.60
C TYR A 90 7.06 -6.69 11.90
N MET A 91 7.11 -6.81 10.57
CA MET A 91 8.25 -6.38 9.75
C MET A 91 7.79 -5.33 8.75
N PHE A 92 8.56 -4.26 8.63
CA PHE A 92 8.29 -3.14 7.73
C PHE A 92 9.55 -2.69 7.00
N GLU A 93 9.48 -2.65 5.68
CA GLU A 93 10.56 -2.15 4.83
C GLU A 93 9.99 -1.18 3.79
N ILE A 94 10.59 0.01 3.70
CA ILE A 94 10.23 1.02 2.69
C ILE A 94 11.46 1.53 1.97
N ILE A 95 11.37 1.57 0.63
CA ILE A 95 12.26 2.31 -0.25
C ILE A 95 11.41 3.31 -1.05
N SER A 96 11.54 4.61 -0.78
CA SER A 96 10.62 5.56 -1.41
C SER A 96 11.05 7.03 -1.42
N CYS A 97 10.41 7.78 -2.30
CA CYS A 97 10.42 9.25 -2.30
C CYS A 97 9.06 9.77 -1.84
N PHE A 98 9.04 10.69 -0.89
CA PHE A 98 7.80 11.31 -0.39
C PHE A 98 7.84 12.83 -0.55
N TYR A 99 6.71 13.40 -0.95
CA TYR A 99 6.51 14.85 -0.88
C TYR A 99 5.94 15.26 0.49
N MET A 100 4.79 14.73 0.90
CA MET A 100 4.24 14.82 2.25
C MET A 100 4.06 13.40 2.82
N PHE A 101 4.35 13.22 4.11
CA PHE A 101 4.11 11.94 4.77
C PHE A 101 3.69 12.11 6.24
N GLU A 102 2.75 11.28 6.68
CA GLU A 102 2.31 11.13 8.07
C GLU A 102 2.20 9.65 8.43
N ILE A 103 2.69 9.26 9.61
CA ILE A 103 2.69 7.87 10.06
C ILE A 103 2.34 7.80 11.55
N ILE A 104 1.30 7.03 11.87
CA ILE A 104 0.96 6.62 13.24
C ILE A 104 1.03 5.09 13.27
N SER A 105 2.09 4.53 13.87
CA SER A 105 2.27 3.08 13.80
C SER A 105 3.04 2.47 14.96
N CYS A 106 2.83 1.17 15.13
CA CYS A 106 3.60 0.30 16.00
C CYS A 106 4.44 -0.67 15.14
N PHE A 107 5.75 -0.68 15.33
CA PHE A 107 6.68 -1.58 14.63
C PHE A 107 7.39 -2.52 15.60
N TYR A 108 7.58 -3.78 15.20
CA TYR A 108 8.54 -4.66 15.87
C TYR A 108 9.93 -4.58 15.23
N MET A 109 10.00 -4.64 13.90
CA MET A 109 11.20 -4.38 13.11
C MET A 109 10.88 -3.41 11.98
N PHE A 110 11.74 -2.42 11.74
CA PHE A 110 11.56 -1.43 10.68
C PHE A 110 12.87 -1.06 9.99
N GLU A 111 12.81 -0.88 8.68
CA GLU A 111 13.87 -0.30 7.84
C GLU A 111 13.25 0.69 6.84
N ILE A 112 13.85 1.87 6.72
CA ILE A 112 13.40 2.92 5.79
C ILE A 112 14.61 3.50 5.07
N ILE A 113 14.55 3.49 3.74
CA ILE A 113 15.46 4.22 2.85
C ILE A 113 14.62 5.20 2.07
N SER A 114 14.74 6.50 2.36
CA SER A 114 13.85 7.48 1.76
C SER A 114 14.44 8.87 1.55
N CYS A 115 13.81 9.58 0.60
CA CYS A 115 14.01 11.00 0.34
C CYS A 115 12.72 11.77 0.68
N PHE A 116 12.82 12.83 1.48
CA PHE A 116 11.68 13.63 1.94
C PHE A 116 11.80 15.09 1.51
N TYR A 117 10.68 15.68 1.10
CA TYR A 117 10.58 17.12 0.81
C TYR A 117 9.85 17.93 1.89
N MET A 118 8.91 17.32 2.63
CA MET A 118 8.22 17.90 3.79
C MET A 118 7.83 16.78 4.78
N PHE A 119 7.92 17.04 6.09
CA PHE A 119 7.58 16.10 7.16
C PHE A 119 6.81 16.80 8.28
N GLU A 120 5.65 16.27 8.65
CA GLU A 120 4.88 16.69 9.84
C GLU A 120 4.73 15.48 10.78
N ASN A 121 4.85 15.74 12.09
CA ASN A 121 4.83 14.76 13.19
C ASN A 121 3.45 14.68 13.84
#